data_AF-A0A925S4J6-F1
#
_entry.id   AF-A0A925S4J6-F1
#
_cell.length_a   1.000
_cell.length_b   1.000
_cell.length_c   1.000
_cell.angle_alpha   90.00
_cell.angle_beta   90.00
_cell.angle_gamma   90.00
#
_symmetry.space_group_name_H-M   'P 1'
#
loop_
_entity.id
_entity.type
_entity.pdbx_description
1 polymer ?
#
loop_
_entity_poly.entity_id
_entity_poly.type
_entity_poly.pdbx_seq_one_letter_code
_entity_poly.pdbx_strand_id
1 'polypeptide(L)'
;MREFESPARTLGDLSADIAGKLIAAAADVALIIDDKGVIRDLAFGSEDLLREGYYEWLGKAWADTVTVESRPKVELLLNESRTNAAPRWRHINHPSVDGVDLPLSYSAIALPQQAGRGGARAVVFGRDLRANAALQQRLISAQQAMERDYWRLRHMETRYRSLFQVSAEAVLILDASTGKLEEANPVAQALFGADTSRPGWLITESFEPDAGGKPSGGVAAMLGRVSATGHGESVNARMVGQPSELRVSASLFRQEKTAHLLVRVAPLDGRASVAESSGQSAMLKLIESAPDAFVVTDLDGLILTTNRAFIDLAQLATETQVRGQSLERWLGRTGVDLNVLITNLRQRGAVRLFATVMRGEYGASTEVEISGVAVTEGEQPCLGFTIRDVSRRLAAEVRTTGTGREMPRSVGQMTELVGRVPLKDIVRDTTDLIEQLCIEAALELTHDNRASAAEMLGLSRQSLYVKLRRFNIGDLTPVPGEE
;
A
#
# COMPACT_ATOMS: atom_id res chain seq x y z
N MET A 1 30.50 23.01 33.69
CA MET A 1 29.45 23.57 34.57
C MET A 1 30.15 24.61 35.44
N ARG A 2 29.71 25.87 35.46
CA ARG A 2 30.23 26.86 36.42
C ARG A 2 29.34 26.78 37.66
N GLU A 3 29.90 26.35 38.77
CA GLU A 3 29.20 26.27 40.04
C GLU A 3 29.08 27.66 40.69
N PHE A 4 28.18 27.82 41.66
CA PHE A 4 28.07 29.06 42.42
C PHE A 4 29.38 29.33 43.18
N GLU A 5 29.83 30.60 43.20
CA GLU A 5 31.12 30.97 43.81
C GLU A 5 31.11 30.95 45.35
N SER A 6 29.94 31.06 45.99
CA SER A 6 29.79 31.04 47.44
C SER A 6 28.41 30.51 47.90
N PRO A 7 28.08 29.24 47.61
CA PRO A 7 26.76 28.67 47.88
C PRO A 7 26.42 28.68 49.38
N ALA A 8 27.41 28.58 50.27
CA ALA A 8 27.19 28.66 51.71
C ALA A 8 26.68 30.05 52.16
N ARG A 9 26.99 31.13 51.44
CA ARG A 9 26.50 32.49 51.76
C ARG A 9 25.17 32.82 51.10
N THR A 10 24.90 32.25 49.94
CA THR A 10 23.71 32.58 49.13
C THR A 10 22.55 31.59 49.32
N LEU A 11 22.84 30.33 49.63
CA LEU A 11 21.88 29.23 49.77
C LEU A 11 21.95 28.51 51.12
N GLY A 12 22.87 28.90 52.02
CA GLY A 12 23.16 28.17 53.26
C GLY A 12 22.00 28.06 54.25
N ASP A 13 21.11 29.06 54.29
CA ASP A 13 19.98 29.14 55.24
C ASP A 13 18.65 28.61 54.66
N LEU A 14 18.70 27.82 53.58
CA LEU A 14 17.50 27.34 52.91
C LEU A 14 16.73 26.33 53.78
N SER A 15 15.44 26.59 54.02
CA SER A 15 14.56 25.60 54.64
C SER A 15 14.24 24.46 53.68
N ALA A 16 13.85 23.30 54.24
CA ALA A 16 13.45 22.14 53.44
C ALA A 16 12.28 22.44 52.49
N ASP A 17 11.31 23.25 52.94
CA ASP A 17 10.16 23.65 52.13
C ASP A 17 10.56 24.51 50.92
N ILE A 18 11.50 25.44 51.12
CA ILE A 18 12.00 26.29 50.03
C ILE A 18 12.85 25.46 49.07
N ALA A 19 13.66 24.52 49.58
CA ALA A 19 14.45 23.61 48.73
C ALA A 19 13.55 22.76 47.84
N GLY A 20 12.46 22.21 48.40
CA GLY A 20 11.46 21.46 47.64
C GLY A 20 10.83 22.29 46.52
N LYS A 21 10.44 23.54 46.82
CA LYS A 21 9.88 24.46 45.82
C LYS A 21 10.88 24.80 44.70
N LEU A 22 12.15 25.03 45.03
CA LEU A 22 13.19 25.30 44.03
C LEU A 22 13.43 24.09 43.12
N ILE A 23 13.46 22.88 43.69
CA ILE A 23 13.63 21.64 42.93
C ILE A 23 12.46 21.42 41.97
N ALA A 24 11.22 21.58 42.46
CA ALA A 24 10.02 21.42 41.64
C ALA A 24 9.92 22.49 40.53
N ALA A 25 10.41 23.71 40.77
CA ALA A 25 10.42 24.77 39.76
C ALA A 25 11.52 24.60 38.70
N ALA A 26 12.62 23.90 39.04
CA ALA A 26 13.79 23.76 38.16
C ALA A 26 13.79 22.48 37.31
N ALA A 27 12.91 21.52 37.62
CA ALA A 27 12.81 20.25 36.90
C ALA A 27 11.35 19.89 36.61
N ASP A 28 11.11 19.27 35.46
CA ASP A 28 9.78 18.79 35.08
C ASP A 28 9.35 17.62 35.95
N VAL A 29 10.31 16.78 36.36
CA VAL A 29 10.15 15.70 37.33
C VAL A 29 11.31 15.75 38.33
N ALA A 30 11.04 15.56 39.62
CA ALA A 30 12.07 15.31 40.61
C ALA A 30 11.72 14.08 41.44
N LEU A 31 12.69 13.18 41.65
CA LEU A 31 12.52 11.96 42.45
C LEU A 31 13.52 11.97 43.61
N ILE A 32 13.06 11.61 44.81
CA ILE A 32 13.93 11.31 45.94
C ILE A 32 14.05 9.80 46.04
N ILE A 33 15.28 9.30 45.93
CA ILE A 33 15.58 7.87 45.91
C ILE A 33 16.41 7.49 47.13
N ASP A 34 16.07 6.36 47.75
CA ASP A 34 16.82 5.83 48.88
C ASP A 34 18.05 5.00 48.46
N ASP A 35 18.75 4.44 49.45
CA ASP A 35 19.95 3.64 49.27
C ASP A 35 19.68 2.31 48.55
N LYS A 36 18.42 1.85 48.48
CA LYS A 36 17.99 0.64 47.78
C LYS A 36 17.45 0.92 46.38
N GLY A 37 17.42 2.18 45.93
CA GLY A 37 16.89 2.54 44.62
C GLY A 37 15.36 2.68 44.58
N VAL A 38 14.71 2.79 45.74
CA VAL A 38 13.25 2.96 45.86
C VAL A 38 12.88 4.44 45.86
N ILE A 39 11.86 4.80 45.10
CA ILE A 39 11.32 6.16 45.03
C ILE A 39 10.56 6.45 46.33
N ARG A 40 11.06 7.40 47.12
CA ARG A 40 10.49 7.78 48.42
C ARG A 40 9.62 9.02 48.36
N ASP A 41 9.92 9.90 47.43
CA ASP A 41 9.16 11.13 47.21
C ASP A 41 9.29 11.53 45.75
N LEU A 42 8.32 12.30 45.27
CA LEU A 42 8.27 12.76 43.90
C LEU A 42 7.62 14.14 43.82
N ALA A 43 8.13 14.98 42.93
CA ALA A 43 7.57 16.28 42.61
C ALA A 43 7.52 16.45 41.09
N PHE A 44 6.46 17.08 40.62
CA PHE A 44 6.28 17.40 39.21
C PHE A 44 6.27 18.92 39.04
N GLY A 45 7.07 19.42 38.11
CA GLY A 45 7.08 20.83 37.72
C GLY A 45 5.95 21.19 36.75
N SER A 46 5.37 20.19 36.06
CA SER A 46 4.27 20.36 35.11
C SER A 46 2.99 19.64 35.56
N GLU A 47 1.83 20.30 35.37
CA GLU A 47 0.51 19.71 35.65
C GLU A 47 0.16 18.54 34.72
N ASP A 48 0.79 18.45 33.56
CA ASP A 48 0.49 17.41 32.57
C ASP A 48 0.92 16.02 33.06
N LEU A 49 2.10 15.91 33.69
CA LEU A 49 2.60 14.66 34.25
C LEU A 49 1.80 14.20 35.48
N LEU A 50 1.21 15.16 36.19
CA LEU A 50 0.33 14.88 37.33
C LEU A 50 -0.97 14.19 36.90
N ARG A 51 -1.51 14.54 35.73
CA ARG A 51 -2.78 14.00 35.20
C ARG A 51 -2.66 12.61 34.61
N GLU A 52 -1.46 12.21 34.19
CA GLU A 52 -1.18 10.91 33.55
C GLU A 52 -0.95 9.75 34.54
N GLY A 53 -1.11 9.97 35.85
CA GLY A 53 -1.12 8.89 36.85
C GLY A 53 0.27 8.41 37.31
N TYR A 54 1.35 9.13 36.98
CA TYR A 54 2.73 8.75 37.38
C TYR A 54 3.03 8.88 38.88
N TYR A 55 2.04 9.26 39.70
CA TYR A 55 2.09 9.12 41.16
C TYR A 55 2.29 7.67 41.63
N GLU A 56 1.88 6.69 40.82
CA GLU A 56 2.02 5.26 41.13
C GLU A 56 3.47 4.77 41.19
N TRP A 57 4.45 5.60 40.84
CA TRP A 57 5.87 5.29 41.01
C TRP A 57 6.32 5.33 42.47
N LEU A 58 5.58 6.04 43.33
CA LEU A 58 5.92 6.18 44.74
C LEU A 58 5.98 4.82 45.43
N GLY A 59 7.08 4.55 46.14
CA GLY A 59 7.31 3.30 46.86
C GLY A 59 7.79 2.13 46.01
N LYS A 60 7.88 2.27 44.67
CA LYS A 60 8.44 1.25 43.77
C LYS A 60 9.94 1.45 43.57
N ALA A 61 10.65 0.39 43.20
CA ALA A 61 12.02 0.50 42.74
C ALA A 61 12.04 1.26 41.40
N TRP A 62 12.95 2.23 41.24
CA TRP A 62 12.97 3.05 40.02
C TRP A 62 13.24 2.22 38.75
N ALA A 63 14.03 1.14 38.87
CA ALA A 63 14.25 0.21 37.76
C ALA A 63 12.97 -0.52 37.31
N ASP A 64 11.97 -0.65 38.18
CA ASP A 64 10.70 -1.31 37.84
C ASP A 64 9.69 -0.35 37.19
N THR A 65 9.93 0.96 37.25
CA THR A 65 9.03 1.96 36.67
C THR A 65 9.44 2.38 35.25
N VAL A 66 10.50 1.81 34.69
CA VAL A 66 11.07 2.16 33.37
C VAL A 66 11.03 0.98 32.39
N THR A 67 11.19 1.27 31.10
CA THR A 67 11.28 0.22 30.07
C THR A 67 12.52 -0.66 30.27
N VAL A 68 12.50 -1.87 29.69
CA VAL A 68 13.55 -2.87 29.86
C VAL A 68 14.92 -2.34 29.42
N GLU A 69 14.98 -1.57 28.33
CA GLU A 69 16.22 -0.96 27.81
C GLU A 69 16.73 0.19 28.69
N SER A 70 15.86 0.75 29.53
CA SER A 70 16.17 1.89 30.40
C SER A 70 16.66 1.46 31.79
N ARG A 71 16.38 0.23 32.23
CA ARG A 71 16.86 -0.35 33.50
C ARG A 71 18.38 -0.24 33.71
N PRO A 72 19.24 -0.70 32.77
CA PRO A 72 20.69 -0.58 32.97
C PRO A 72 21.15 0.89 33.04
N LYS A 73 20.43 1.82 32.40
CA LYS A 73 20.76 3.25 32.45
C LYS A 73 20.44 3.86 33.82
N VAL A 74 19.35 3.43 34.44
CA VAL A 74 18.98 3.81 35.81
C VAL A 74 20.02 3.32 36.81
N GLU A 75 20.43 2.06 36.73
CA GLU A 75 21.45 1.48 37.62
C GLU A 75 22.79 2.23 37.50
N LEU A 76 23.24 2.51 36.27
CA LEU A 76 24.44 3.30 36.03
C LEU A 76 24.34 4.71 36.63
N LEU A 77 23.19 5.37 36.47
CA LEU A 77 22.95 6.72 36.96
C LEU A 77 22.97 6.76 38.50
N LEU A 78 22.36 5.78 39.16
CA LEU A 78 22.41 5.64 40.62
C LEU A 78 23.82 5.35 41.11
N ASN A 79 24.55 4.43 40.47
CA ASN A 79 25.92 4.08 40.86
C ASN A 79 26.88 5.27 40.71
N GLU A 80 26.82 5.99 39.59
CA GLU A 80 27.67 7.17 39.36
C GLU A 80 27.41 8.29 40.38
N SER A 81 26.14 8.50 40.77
CA SER A 81 25.79 9.49 41.79
C SER A 81 26.48 9.21 43.13
N ARG A 82 26.67 7.93 43.51
CA ARG A 82 27.33 7.53 44.76
C ARG A 82 28.83 7.77 44.73
N THR A 83 29.42 7.67 43.54
CA THR A 83 30.86 7.92 43.33
C THR A 83 31.22 9.41 43.28
N ASN A 84 30.25 10.31 43.50
CA ASN A 84 30.40 11.77 43.40
C ASN A 84 30.99 12.22 42.04
N ALA A 85 30.70 11.45 40.99
CA ALA A 85 31.06 11.79 39.62
C ALA A 85 30.20 12.97 39.13
N ALA A 86 30.71 13.74 38.17
CA ALA A 86 29.97 14.84 37.59
C ALA A 86 28.61 14.35 37.03
N PRO A 87 27.49 15.06 37.32
CA PRO A 87 26.16 14.63 36.92
C PRO A 87 26.06 14.53 35.39
N ARG A 88 25.60 13.38 34.89
CA ARG A 88 25.39 13.11 33.46
C ARG A 88 23.92 12.86 33.19
N TRP A 89 23.39 13.56 32.19
CA TRP A 89 22.03 13.39 31.71
C TRP A 89 21.90 12.10 30.89
N ARG A 90 20.87 11.30 31.15
CA ARG A 90 20.56 10.07 30.41
C ARG A 90 19.09 10.00 30.02
N HIS A 91 18.82 9.51 28.83
CA HIS A 91 17.46 9.24 28.35
C HIS A 91 16.93 7.91 28.90
N ILE A 92 15.81 7.99 29.60
CA ILE A 92 15.09 6.90 30.24
C ILE A 92 13.64 7.02 29.79
N ASN A 93 13.08 5.90 29.36
CA ASN A 93 11.69 5.82 28.94
C ASN A 93 10.87 5.16 30.04
N HIS A 94 9.70 5.73 30.32
CA HIS A 94 8.69 5.14 31.20
C HIS A 94 7.55 4.56 30.34
N PRO A 95 7.07 3.35 30.64
CA PRO A 95 5.92 2.80 29.94
C PRO A 95 4.68 3.65 30.23
N SER A 96 3.93 3.99 29.19
CA SER A 96 2.64 4.66 29.31
C SER A 96 1.48 3.69 29.04
N VAL A 97 0.33 3.94 29.66
CA VAL A 97 -0.90 3.16 29.46
C VAL A 97 -1.45 3.36 28.04
N ASP A 98 -1.21 4.53 27.45
CA ASP A 98 -1.68 4.91 26.11
C ASP A 98 -0.74 4.45 24.97
N GLY A 99 0.28 3.66 25.30
CA GLY A 99 1.14 2.94 24.35
C GLY A 99 2.36 3.72 23.81
N VAL A 100 2.41 5.05 23.94
CA VAL A 100 3.62 5.82 23.64
C VAL A 100 4.41 6.05 24.92
N ASP A 101 5.58 5.42 25.03
CA ASP A 101 6.45 5.61 26.19
C ASP A 101 6.74 7.09 26.45
N LEU A 102 6.80 7.47 27.73
CA LEU A 102 7.17 8.81 28.18
C LEU A 102 8.70 8.93 28.22
N PRO A 103 9.33 9.71 27.33
CA PRO A 103 10.78 9.90 27.33
C PRO A 103 11.17 11.02 28.29
N LEU A 104 11.97 10.69 29.30
CA LEU A 104 12.53 11.66 30.24
C LEU A 104 14.06 11.62 30.21
N SER A 105 14.69 12.78 30.32
CA SER A 105 16.12 12.88 30.55
C SER A 105 16.38 13.05 32.04
N TYR A 106 17.13 12.16 32.68
CA TYR A 106 17.42 12.25 34.11
C TYR A 106 18.89 12.50 34.41
N SER A 107 19.14 13.15 35.55
CA SER A 107 20.43 13.30 36.19
C SER A 107 20.28 13.15 37.71
N ALA A 108 21.15 12.40 38.38
CA ALA A 108 21.12 12.26 39.85
C ALA A 108 22.29 12.97 40.53
N ILE A 109 22.01 13.46 41.73
CA ILE A 109 22.99 14.03 42.65
C ILE A 109 22.78 13.34 44.00
N ALA A 110 23.84 12.76 44.56
CA ALA A 110 23.79 12.17 45.89
C ALA A 110 23.77 13.27 46.97
N LEU A 111 22.90 13.10 47.96
CA LEU A 111 22.87 13.94 49.15
C LEU A 111 23.85 13.40 50.20
N PRO A 112 24.65 14.27 50.84
CA PRO A 112 25.56 13.86 51.90
C PRO A 112 24.77 13.29 53.08
N GLN A 113 25.33 12.25 53.69
CA GLN A 113 24.71 11.56 54.83
C GLN A 113 24.79 12.44 56.09
N GLN A 114 23.65 12.92 56.59
CA GLN A 114 23.58 13.60 57.89
C GLN A 114 23.51 12.57 59.03
N ALA A 115 24.39 12.73 60.03
CA ALA A 115 24.40 11.87 61.22
C ALA A 115 23.03 11.92 61.92
N GLY A 116 22.33 10.78 61.95
CA GLY A 116 21.06 10.60 62.67
C GLY A 116 19.77 10.51 61.83
N ARG A 117 19.83 10.67 60.48
CA ARG A 117 18.70 10.36 59.58
C ARG A 117 19.14 9.35 58.52
N GLY A 118 18.35 8.28 58.36
CA GLY A 118 18.74 7.05 57.67
C GLY A 118 19.08 7.19 56.18
N GLY A 119 20.00 6.31 55.74
CA GLY A 119 20.32 5.95 54.35
C GLY A 119 20.98 7.05 53.51
N ALA A 120 21.90 6.67 52.62
CA ALA A 120 22.32 7.54 51.52
C ALA A 120 21.11 7.83 50.61
N ARG A 121 20.85 9.10 50.29
CA ARG A 121 19.73 9.50 49.42
C ARG A 121 20.26 10.17 48.17
N ALA A 122 19.54 10.05 47.06
CA ALA A 122 19.83 10.77 45.84
C ALA A 122 18.62 11.61 45.42
N VAL A 123 18.87 12.82 44.92
CA VAL A 123 17.87 13.63 44.23
C VAL A 123 18.09 13.45 42.74
N VAL A 124 17.05 13.01 42.04
CA VAL A 124 17.06 12.82 40.59
C VAL A 124 16.22 13.91 39.95
N PHE A 125 16.80 14.61 38.99
CA PHE A 125 16.16 15.67 38.20
C PHE A 125 15.84 15.12 36.82
N GLY A 126 14.59 15.26 36.40
CA GLY A 126 14.03 14.82 35.14
C GLY A 126 13.59 16.01 34.27
N ARG A 127 13.85 15.91 32.97
CA ARG A 127 13.35 16.84 31.95
C ARG A 127 12.47 16.10 30.96
N ASP A 128 11.33 16.70 30.63
CA ASP A 128 10.40 16.17 29.65
C ASP A 128 10.95 16.34 28.23
N LEU A 129 11.07 15.22 27.49
CA LEU A 129 11.55 15.21 26.12
C LEU A 129 10.43 15.10 25.09
N ARG A 130 9.15 15.04 25.49
CA ARG A 130 8.01 14.86 24.56
C ARG A 130 7.96 15.94 23.48
N ALA A 131 8.15 17.20 23.85
CA ALA A 131 8.16 18.31 22.90
C ALA A 131 9.30 18.16 21.86
N ASN A 132 10.47 17.72 22.31
CA ASN A 132 11.64 17.49 21.45
C ASN A 132 11.42 16.29 20.53
N ALA A 133 10.92 15.18 21.08
CA ALA A 133 10.60 13.96 20.33
C ALA A 133 9.53 14.24 19.26
N ALA A 134 8.47 14.99 19.59
CA ALA A 134 7.44 15.38 18.65
C ALA A 134 7.98 16.25 17.50
N LEU A 135 8.89 17.18 17.80
CA LEU A 135 9.54 18.00 16.77
C LEU A 135 10.44 17.17 15.86
N GLN A 136 11.23 16.25 16.43
CA GLN A 136 12.07 15.33 15.66
C GLN A 136 11.24 14.42 14.75
N GLN A 137 10.14 13.86 15.26
CA GLN A 137 9.21 13.04 14.47
C GLN A 137 8.58 13.84 13.33
N ARG A 138 8.16 15.09 13.57
CA ARG A 138 7.64 15.98 12.52
C ARG A 138 8.69 16.26 11.44
N LEU A 139 9.94 16.50 11.83
CA LEU A 139 11.03 16.74 10.89
C LEU A 139 11.33 15.52 10.03
N ILE A 140 11.42 14.33 10.64
CA ILE A 140 11.61 13.07 9.90
C ILE A 140 10.45 12.82 8.94
N SER A 141 9.21 13.00 9.40
CA SER A 141 8.02 12.80 8.58
C SER A 141 7.99 13.76 7.38
N ALA A 142 8.38 15.02 7.59
CA ALA A 142 8.50 16.02 6.53
C ALA A 142 9.58 15.64 5.51
N GLN A 143 10.77 15.22 5.97
CA GLN A 143 11.84 14.74 5.08
C GLN A 143 11.39 13.53 4.24
N GLN A 144 10.78 12.53 4.87
CA GLN A 144 10.25 11.35 4.17
C GLN A 144 9.14 11.70 3.17
N ALA A 145 8.31 12.70 3.48
CA ALA A 145 7.31 13.19 2.53
C ALA A 145 7.97 13.85 1.31
N MET A 146 8.94 14.74 1.54
CA MET A 146 9.68 15.42 0.48
C MET A 146 10.44 14.44 -0.42
N GLU A 147 11.08 13.41 0.15
CA GLU A 147 11.77 12.38 -0.63
C GLU A 147 10.81 11.58 -1.50
N ARG A 148 9.65 11.19 -0.96
CA ARG A 148 8.60 10.49 -1.73
C ARG A 148 8.11 11.34 -2.90
N ASP A 149 7.89 12.63 -2.68
CA ASP A 149 7.46 13.55 -3.74
C ASP A 149 8.55 13.74 -4.80
N TYR A 150 9.82 13.85 -4.39
CA TYR A 150 10.96 13.93 -5.30
C TYR A 150 11.05 12.68 -6.20
N TRP A 151 10.96 11.48 -5.61
CA TRP A 151 10.98 10.22 -6.37
C TRP A 151 9.80 10.12 -7.33
N ARG A 152 8.60 10.55 -6.90
CA ARG A 152 7.40 10.56 -7.74
C ARG A 152 7.56 11.48 -8.94
N LEU A 153 8.08 12.70 -8.73
CA LEU A 153 8.33 13.66 -9.81
C LEU A 153 9.35 13.10 -10.81
N ARG A 154 10.47 12.55 -10.32
CA ARG A 154 11.51 11.96 -11.18
C ARG A 154 10.98 10.78 -11.99
N HIS A 155 10.12 9.94 -11.40
CA HIS A 155 9.48 8.84 -12.11
C HIS A 155 8.52 9.34 -13.21
N MET A 156 7.71 10.36 -12.90
CA MET A 156 6.83 11.00 -13.89
C MET A 156 7.63 11.64 -15.03
N GLU A 157 8.71 12.36 -14.73
CA GLU A 157 9.59 12.97 -15.74
C GLU A 157 10.24 11.90 -16.62
N THR A 158 10.77 10.83 -16.03
CA THR A 158 11.39 9.73 -16.78
C THR A 158 10.38 9.06 -17.71
N ARG A 159 9.16 8.82 -17.22
CA ARG A 159 8.07 8.23 -18.01
C ARG A 159 7.66 9.17 -19.15
N TYR A 160 7.50 10.47 -18.87
CA TYR A 160 7.22 11.49 -19.88
C TYR A 160 8.29 11.51 -20.97
N ARG A 161 9.57 11.67 -20.60
CA ARG A 161 10.69 11.71 -21.56
C ARG A 161 10.76 10.45 -22.41
N SER A 162 10.55 9.27 -21.80
CA SER A 162 10.58 7.99 -22.53
C SER A 162 9.43 7.88 -23.53
N LEU A 163 8.20 8.20 -23.13
CA LEU A 163 7.02 8.18 -24.02
C LEU A 163 7.15 9.20 -25.14
N PHE A 164 7.66 10.39 -24.82
CA PHE A 164 7.89 11.46 -25.78
C PHE A 164 8.94 11.05 -26.81
N GLN A 165 10.05 10.45 -26.39
CA GLN A 165 11.13 9.99 -27.27
C GLN A 165 10.77 8.80 -28.16
N VAL A 166 10.02 7.82 -27.64
CA VAL A 166 9.70 6.57 -28.36
C VAL A 166 8.48 6.70 -29.28
N SER A 167 7.69 7.77 -29.14
CA SER A 167 6.51 8.00 -30.00
C SER A 167 6.87 7.96 -31.48
N ALA A 168 6.15 7.14 -32.25
CA ALA A 168 6.34 6.98 -33.69
C ALA A 168 5.81 8.17 -34.51
N GLU A 169 4.91 8.99 -33.93
CA GLU A 169 4.41 10.21 -34.55
C GLU A 169 5.26 11.42 -34.14
N ALA A 170 5.31 12.44 -35.00
CA ALA A 170 5.93 13.72 -34.66
C ALA A 170 5.04 14.46 -33.66
N VAL A 171 5.58 14.79 -32.49
CA VAL A 171 4.90 15.50 -31.40
C VAL A 171 5.67 16.77 -31.07
N LEU A 172 4.94 17.89 -31.05
CA LEU A 172 5.45 19.21 -30.68
C LEU A 172 4.57 19.80 -29.57
N ILE A 173 5.20 20.46 -28.61
CA ILE A 173 4.55 21.26 -27.57
C ILE A 173 4.88 22.72 -27.84
N LEU A 174 3.85 23.53 -28.02
CA LEU A 174 3.97 24.96 -28.31
C LEU A 174 3.34 25.78 -27.18
N ASP A 175 3.89 26.95 -26.91
CA ASP A 175 3.22 27.94 -26.06
C ASP A 175 1.96 28.45 -26.78
N ALA A 176 0.79 28.38 -26.13
CA ALA A 176 -0.49 28.70 -26.77
C ALA A 176 -0.67 30.21 -27.08
N SER A 177 0.08 31.08 -26.39
CA SER A 177 -0.03 32.54 -26.55
C SER A 177 0.85 33.08 -27.67
N THR A 178 2.02 32.50 -27.88
CA THR A 178 3.04 32.93 -28.83
C THR A 178 3.16 32.00 -30.04
N GLY A 179 2.66 30.77 -29.93
CA GLY A 179 2.82 29.72 -30.95
C GLY A 179 4.24 29.18 -31.07
N LYS A 180 5.15 29.57 -30.15
CA LYS A 180 6.55 29.18 -30.17
C LYS A 180 6.73 27.73 -29.72
N LEU A 181 7.70 27.06 -30.32
CA LEU A 181 8.10 25.71 -29.93
C LEU A 181 8.77 25.71 -28.55
N GLU A 182 8.28 24.87 -27.65
CA GLU A 182 8.89 24.59 -26.35
C GLU A 182 9.60 23.24 -26.35
N GLU A 183 8.92 22.18 -26.83
CA GLU A 183 9.50 20.83 -26.91
C GLU A 183 9.11 20.14 -28.23
N ALA A 184 10.04 19.37 -28.79
CA ALA A 184 9.81 18.52 -29.96
C ALA A 184 10.46 17.16 -29.74
N ASN A 185 9.73 16.09 -30.07
CA ASN A 185 10.28 14.74 -29.99
C ASN A 185 11.25 14.45 -31.15
N PRO A 186 12.06 13.37 -31.11
CA PRO A 186 13.02 13.06 -32.16
C PRO A 186 12.38 12.90 -33.55
N VAL A 187 11.16 12.37 -33.63
CA VAL A 187 10.43 12.24 -34.91
C VAL A 187 10.03 13.61 -35.46
N ALA A 188 9.57 14.54 -34.62
CA ALA A 188 9.29 15.91 -35.03
C ALA A 188 10.57 16.64 -35.44
N GLN A 189 11.68 16.47 -34.72
CA GLN A 189 12.97 17.04 -35.10
C GLN A 189 13.47 16.49 -36.44
N ALA A 190 13.24 15.20 -36.73
CA ALA A 190 13.57 14.61 -38.02
C ALA A 190 12.66 15.12 -39.14
N LEU A 191 11.38 15.34 -38.86
CA LEU A 191 10.39 15.80 -39.85
C LEU A 191 10.55 17.28 -40.21
N PHE A 192 10.73 18.14 -39.21
CA PHE A 192 10.84 19.60 -39.37
C PHE A 192 12.31 20.07 -39.43
N GLY A 193 13.29 19.19 -39.21
CA GLY A 193 14.71 19.45 -39.39
C GLY A 193 15.26 20.64 -38.60
N ALA A 194 16.18 21.37 -39.22
CA ALA A 194 16.87 22.54 -38.66
C ALA A 194 15.93 23.69 -38.26
N ASP A 195 14.67 23.68 -38.72
CA ASP A 195 13.69 24.73 -38.46
C ASP A 195 13.22 24.73 -37.00
N THR A 196 13.13 23.54 -36.39
CA THR A 196 12.84 23.39 -34.95
C THR A 196 13.93 23.99 -34.05
N SER A 197 15.14 24.15 -34.57
CA SER A 197 16.27 24.74 -33.86
C SER A 197 16.39 26.26 -34.07
N ARG A 198 15.55 26.85 -34.93
CA ARG A 198 15.56 28.31 -35.18
C ARG A 198 14.78 29.03 -34.08
N PRO A 199 15.39 30.03 -33.41
CA PRO A 199 14.69 30.83 -32.41
C PRO A 199 13.50 31.57 -33.02
N GLY A 200 12.30 31.36 -32.46
CA GLY A 200 11.08 32.04 -32.92
C GLY A 200 10.41 31.42 -34.13
N TRP A 201 10.84 30.23 -34.56
CA TRP A 201 10.13 29.46 -35.58
C TRP A 201 8.68 29.18 -35.17
N LEU A 202 7.78 29.35 -36.14
CA LEU A 202 6.38 29.01 -36.02
C LEU A 202 6.06 27.83 -36.93
N ILE A 203 5.39 26.82 -36.38
CA ILE A 203 5.01 25.62 -37.12
C ILE A 203 4.21 25.92 -38.39
N THR A 204 3.46 27.03 -38.39
CA THR A 204 2.64 27.49 -39.53
C THR A 204 3.46 27.86 -40.75
N GLU A 205 4.73 28.24 -40.58
CA GLU A 205 5.65 28.59 -41.67
C GLU A 205 6.11 27.36 -42.47
N SER A 206 5.96 26.16 -41.89
CA SER A 206 6.40 24.91 -42.51
C SER A 206 5.35 24.27 -43.41
N PHE A 207 4.13 24.81 -43.45
CA PHE A 207 3.03 24.28 -44.26
C PHE A 207 2.69 25.23 -45.41
N GLU A 208 2.33 24.65 -46.56
CA GLU A 208 1.85 25.41 -47.70
C GLU A 208 0.52 26.10 -47.35
N PRO A 209 0.30 27.35 -47.78
CA PRO A 209 -0.99 27.99 -47.69
C PRO A 209 -2.02 27.21 -48.54
N ASP A 210 -3.22 27.03 -47.99
CA ASP A 210 -4.29 26.21 -48.59
C ASP A 210 -4.55 26.61 -50.06
N ALA A 211 -4.58 25.61 -50.96
CA ALA A 211 -4.56 25.78 -52.42
C ALA A 211 -5.84 26.42 -53.01
N GLY A 212 -6.78 26.87 -52.17
CA GLY A 212 -8.04 27.49 -52.56
C GLY A 212 -8.24 28.94 -52.10
N GLY A 213 -7.26 29.58 -51.46
CA GLY A 213 -7.41 30.97 -50.99
C GLY A 213 -8.50 31.18 -49.93
N LYS A 214 -9.02 30.10 -49.31
CA LYS A 214 -9.96 30.18 -48.19
C LYS A 214 -9.15 30.23 -46.88
N PRO A 215 -9.20 31.33 -46.11
CA PRO A 215 -8.42 31.49 -44.86
C PRO A 215 -8.86 30.58 -43.70
N SER A 216 -9.78 29.64 -43.94
CA SER A 216 -10.46 28.85 -42.90
C SER A 216 -9.88 27.45 -42.69
N GLY A 217 -9.14 26.91 -43.67
CA GLY A 217 -8.74 25.50 -43.71
C GLY A 217 -7.33 25.19 -43.24
N GLY A 218 -6.42 26.17 -43.19
CA GLY A 218 -4.99 25.93 -42.91
C GLY A 218 -4.63 25.70 -41.44
N VAL A 219 -3.41 25.22 -41.19
CA VAL A 219 -2.88 24.93 -39.85
C VAL A 219 -2.94 26.14 -38.91
N ALA A 220 -2.68 27.35 -39.41
CA ALA A 220 -2.77 28.58 -38.62
C ALA A 220 -4.20 28.86 -38.11
N ALA A 221 -5.20 28.68 -38.97
CA ALA A 221 -6.61 28.89 -38.61
C ALA A 221 -7.09 27.84 -37.61
N MET A 222 -6.66 26.59 -37.78
CA MET A 222 -6.91 25.51 -36.85
C MET A 222 -6.31 25.80 -35.47
N LEU A 223 -5.02 26.17 -35.37
CA LEU A 223 -4.40 26.50 -34.08
C LEU A 223 -5.12 27.66 -33.38
N GLY A 224 -5.54 28.69 -34.13
CA GLY A 224 -6.36 29.78 -33.60
C GLY A 224 -7.71 29.31 -33.04
N ARG A 225 -8.39 28.38 -33.72
CA ARG A 225 -9.65 27.79 -33.24
C ARG A 225 -9.45 26.90 -32.02
N VAL A 226 -8.40 26.07 -31.99
CA VAL A 226 -8.07 25.21 -30.85
C VAL A 226 -7.75 26.08 -29.63
N SER A 227 -7.01 27.17 -29.79
CA SER A 227 -6.74 28.13 -28.72
C SER A 227 -8.00 28.87 -28.23
N ALA A 228 -8.93 29.20 -29.13
CA ALA A 228 -10.15 29.92 -28.77
C ALA A 228 -11.26 29.03 -28.16
N THR A 229 -11.40 27.80 -28.67
CA THR A 229 -12.49 26.88 -28.29
C THR A 229 -12.05 25.81 -27.29
N GLY A 230 -10.75 25.56 -27.14
CA GLY A 230 -10.17 24.51 -26.30
C GLY A 230 -10.42 23.08 -26.81
N HIS A 231 -11.14 22.91 -27.92
CA HIS A 231 -11.45 21.60 -28.48
C HIS A 231 -10.33 21.16 -29.44
N GLY A 232 -9.98 19.88 -29.39
CA GLY A 232 -9.00 19.31 -30.30
C GLY A 232 -9.52 19.28 -31.73
N GLU A 233 -8.66 19.65 -32.69
CA GLU A 233 -9.01 19.69 -34.11
C GLU A 233 -7.92 19.00 -34.94
N SER A 234 -8.25 18.58 -36.17
CA SER A 234 -7.29 18.03 -37.12
C SER A 234 -7.54 18.53 -38.54
N VAL A 235 -6.47 18.83 -39.27
CA VAL A 235 -6.47 19.31 -40.65
C VAL A 235 -5.44 18.53 -41.46
N ASN A 236 -5.73 18.27 -42.74
CA ASN A 236 -4.74 17.77 -43.69
C ASN A 236 -4.00 18.96 -44.30
N ALA A 237 -2.66 18.92 -44.27
CA ALA A 237 -1.81 20.00 -44.77
C ALA A 237 -0.59 19.43 -45.49
N ARG A 238 -0.11 20.14 -46.51
CA ARG A 238 1.13 19.80 -47.22
C ARG A 238 2.29 20.62 -46.66
N MET A 239 3.43 19.97 -46.41
CA MET A 239 4.63 20.65 -45.94
C MET A 239 5.37 21.31 -47.11
N VAL A 240 5.92 22.51 -46.90
CA VAL A 240 6.67 23.24 -47.94
C VAL A 240 7.84 22.39 -48.42
N GLY A 241 7.85 22.07 -49.72
CA GLY A 241 8.92 21.27 -50.34
C GLY A 241 8.75 19.74 -50.21
N GLN A 242 7.65 19.23 -49.63
CA GLN A 242 7.30 17.81 -49.69
C GLN A 242 5.95 17.60 -50.41
N PRO A 243 5.86 16.63 -51.35
CA PRO A 243 4.64 16.39 -52.10
C PRO A 243 3.56 15.65 -51.29
N SER A 244 3.94 14.93 -50.22
CA SER A 244 3.01 14.13 -49.41
C SER A 244 2.16 14.99 -48.49
N GLU A 245 0.87 14.68 -48.41
CA GLU A 245 0.00 15.29 -47.40
C GLU A 245 0.26 14.69 -46.02
N LEU A 246 0.19 15.54 -45.00
CA LEU A 246 0.31 15.19 -43.59
C LEU A 246 -0.98 15.56 -42.85
N ARG A 247 -1.39 14.73 -41.89
CA ARG A 247 -2.44 15.07 -40.94
C ARG A 247 -1.83 15.77 -39.74
N VAL A 248 -2.26 17.01 -39.49
CA VAL A 248 -1.89 17.81 -38.33
C VAL A 248 -3.06 17.82 -37.36
N SER A 249 -2.84 17.40 -36.13
CA SER A 249 -3.84 17.42 -35.05
C SER A 249 -3.32 18.26 -33.90
N ALA A 250 -4.15 19.08 -33.27
CA ALA A 250 -3.75 19.90 -32.13
C ALA A 250 -4.78 19.83 -31.02
N SER A 251 -4.30 19.88 -29.78
CA SER A 251 -5.12 19.93 -28.57
C SER A 251 -4.51 20.91 -27.58
N LEU A 252 -5.37 21.64 -26.88
CA LEU A 252 -4.97 22.58 -25.84
C LEU A 252 -4.92 21.85 -24.49
N PHE A 253 -3.84 22.03 -23.75
CA PHE A 253 -3.76 21.60 -22.35
C PHE A 253 -3.17 22.72 -21.49
N ARG A 254 -3.44 22.68 -20.19
CA ARG A 254 -2.92 23.65 -19.23
C ARG A 254 -2.00 22.95 -18.24
N GLN A 255 -0.83 23.52 -18.06
CA GLN A 255 0.12 23.10 -17.04
C GLN A 255 0.34 24.31 -16.13
N GLU A 256 -0.01 24.17 -14.85
CA GLU A 256 -0.04 25.27 -13.88
C GLU A 256 -0.88 26.48 -14.35
N LYS A 257 -0.21 27.59 -14.75
CA LYS A 257 -0.83 28.83 -15.22
C LYS A 257 -0.62 29.07 -16.72
N THR A 258 0.22 28.28 -17.38
CA THR A 258 0.53 28.41 -18.81
C THR A 258 -0.34 27.46 -19.63
N ALA A 259 -0.72 27.91 -20.82
CA ALA A 259 -1.49 27.13 -21.76
C ALA A 259 -0.55 26.67 -22.88
N HIS A 260 -0.62 25.38 -23.20
CA HIS A 260 0.25 24.73 -24.16
C HIS A 260 -0.59 24.04 -25.23
N LEU A 261 -0.10 24.04 -26.47
CA LEU A 261 -0.68 23.32 -27.59
C LEU A 261 0.15 22.08 -27.86
N LEU A 262 -0.47 20.91 -27.73
CA LEU A 262 0.11 19.65 -28.16
C LEU A 262 -0.27 19.43 -29.63
N VAL A 263 0.71 19.50 -30.52
CA VAL A 263 0.55 19.28 -31.97
C VAL A 263 1.15 17.94 -32.36
N ARG A 264 0.37 17.13 -33.05
CA ARG A 264 0.76 15.83 -33.62
C ARG A 264 0.73 15.90 -35.13
N VAL A 265 1.78 15.41 -35.78
CA VAL A 265 1.90 15.37 -37.23
C VAL A 265 2.20 13.94 -37.67
N ALA A 266 1.36 13.42 -38.54
CA ALA A 266 1.47 12.05 -39.05
C ALA A 266 1.27 12.05 -40.58
N PRO A 267 1.98 11.21 -41.35
CA PRO A 267 1.77 11.09 -42.79
C PRO A 267 0.38 10.53 -43.10
N LEU A 268 -0.27 11.05 -44.16
CA LEU A 268 -1.50 10.47 -44.69
C LEU A 268 -1.24 9.17 -45.46
N ASP A 269 -0.09 9.09 -46.15
CA ASP A 269 0.34 7.91 -46.92
C ASP A 269 1.43 7.13 -46.18
N GLY A 270 0.99 6.25 -45.28
CA GLY A 270 1.82 5.21 -44.71
C GLY A 270 0.99 3.95 -44.56
N ARG A 271 0.88 3.15 -45.63
CA ARG A 271 0.31 1.78 -45.70
C ARG A 271 -0.38 1.31 -44.41
N ALA A 272 -1.52 1.91 -44.10
CA ALA A 272 -2.49 1.39 -43.16
C ALA A 272 -3.63 0.87 -44.02
N SER A 273 -3.67 -0.45 -44.15
CA SER A 273 -4.83 -1.19 -44.58
C SER A 273 -6.10 -0.59 -43.95
N VAL A 274 -6.98 -0.11 -44.81
CA VAL A 274 -8.44 0.05 -44.62
C VAL A 274 -8.90 0.97 -43.47
N ALA A 275 -9.54 2.06 -43.89
CA ALA A 275 -10.37 2.95 -43.10
C ALA A 275 -11.68 2.27 -42.60
N GLU A 276 -11.56 1.21 -41.80
CA GLU A 276 -12.69 0.58 -41.08
C GLU A 276 -12.55 0.69 -39.54
N SER A 277 -11.51 1.35 -39.02
CA SER A 277 -11.08 1.09 -37.65
C SER A 277 -10.81 2.31 -36.78
N SER A 278 -11.46 3.48 -36.92
CA SER A 278 -11.25 4.55 -35.92
C SER A 278 -11.68 4.10 -34.51
N GLY A 279 -12.80 3.37 -34.43
CA GLY A 279 -13.26 2.70 -33.21
C GLY A 279 -12.43 1.46 -32.86
N GLN A 280 -12.04 0.64 -33.84
CA GLN A 280 -11.23 -0.58 -33.60
C GLN A 280 -9.78 -0.26 -33.19
N SER A 281 -9.15 0.79 -33.75
CA SER A 281 -7.82 1.26 -33.35
C SER A 281 -7.85 1.92 -31.97
N ALA A 282 -8.90 2.69 -31.66
CA ALA A 282 -9.13 3.16 -30.29
C ALA A 282 -9.37 1.99 -29.32
N MET A 283 -10.14 0.99 -29.73
CA MET A 283 -10.39 -0.22 -28.93
C MET A 283 -9.11 -1.05 -28.73
N LEU A 284 -8.26 -1.20 -29.75
CA LEU A 284 -6.96 -1.87 -29.63
C LEU A 284 -6.06 -1.13 -28.62
N LYS A 285 -5.99 0.21 -28.70
CA LYS A 285 -5.23 1.03 -27.73
C LYS A 285 -5.78 0.92 -26.31
N LEU A 286 -7.10 0.82 -26.16
CA LEU A 286 -7.75 0.61 -24.86
C LEU A 286 -7.46 -0.79 -24.31
N ILE A 287 -7.50 -1.83 -25.15
CA ILE A 287 -7.16 -3.21 -24.75
C ILE A 287 -5.68 -3.30 -24.34
N GLU A 288 -4.79 -2.63 -25.06
CA GLU A 288 -3.35 -2.62 -24.76
C GLU A 288 -3.04 -1.95 -23.41
N SER A 289 -3.82 -0.93 -23.03
CA SER A 289 -3.69 -0.18 -21.77
C SER A 289 -4.64 -0.63 -20.66
N ALA A 290 -5.45 -1.67 -20.89
CA ALA A 290 -6.43 -2.16 -19.93
C ALA A 290 -5.75 -2.77 -18.68
N PRO A 291 -6.33 -2.58 -17.48
CA PRO A 291 -5.78 -3.15 -16.25
C PRO A 291 -5.98 -4.67 -16.14
N ASP A 292 -7.00 -5.21 -16.80
CA ASP A 292 -7.26 -6.64 -16.87
C ASP A 292 -6.45 -7.25 -18.03
N ALA A 293 -6.03 -8.50 -17.87
CA ALA A 293 -5.26 -9.20 -18.89
C ALA A 293 -6.16 -9.66 -20.05
N PHE A 294 -5.74 -9.37 -21.27
CA PHE A 294 -6.42 -9.78 -22.51
C PHE A 294 -5.49 -10.67 -23.31
N VAL A 295 -5.94 -11.89 -23.60
CA VAL A 295 -5.18 -12.89 -24.36
C VAL A 295 -6.01 -13.38 -25.52
N VAL A 296 -5.41 -13.45 -26.71
CA VAL A 296 -6.01 -14.08 -27.88
C VAL A 296 -5.21 -15.33 -28.22
N THR A 297 -5.89 -16.47 -28.37
CA THR A 297 -5.27 -17.74 -28.76
C THR A 297 -5.89 -18.30 -30.03
N ASP A 298 -5.22 -19.27 -30.64
CA ASP A 298 -5.86 -20.17 -31.60
C ASP A 298 -6.83 -21.14 -30.88
N LEU A 299 -7.44 -22.06 -31.64
CA LEU A 299 -8.38 -23.04 -31.12
C LEU A 299 -7.73 -24.09 -30.21
N ASP A 300 -6.41 -24.28 -30.28
CA ASP A 300 -5.64 -25.24 -29.50
C ASP A 300 -5.00 -24.60 -28.25
N GLY A 301 -5.21 -23.30 -28.04
CA GLY A 301 -4.75 -22.56 -26.87
C GLY A 301 -3.35 -21.97 -27.00
N LEU A 302 -2.77 -21.90 -28.20
CA LEU A 302 -1.51 -21.22 -28.46
C LEU A 302 -1.74 -19.71 -28.57
N ILE A 303 -0.95 -18.93 -27.85
CA ILE A 303 -1.14 -17.48 -27.75
C ILE A 303 -0.72 -16.79 -29.05
N LEU A 304 -1.67 -16.08 -29.66
CA LEU A 304 -1.46 -15.28 -30.87
C LEU A 304 -0.96 -13.87 -30.52
N THR A 305 -1.59 -13.22 -29.53
CA THR A 305 -1.23 -11.89 -29.03
C THR A 305 -1.81 -11.67 -27.64
N THR A 306 -1.24 -10.71 -26.90
CA THR A 306 -1.68 -10.38 -25.54
C THR A 306 -1.38 -8.93 -25.20
N ASN A 307 -2.13 -8.36 -24.25
CA ASN A 307 -1.82 -7.03 -23.72
C ASN A 307 -0.75 -7.08 -22.61
N ARG A 308 -0.31 -5.89 -22.17
CA ARG A 308 0.72 -5.73 -21.14
C ARG A 308 0.32 -6.31 -19.78
N ALA A 309 -0.95 -6.20 -19.39
CA ALA A 309 -1.43 -6.72 -18.10
C ALA A 309 -1.20 -8.23 -17.96
N PHE A 310 -1.31 -9.01 -19.05
CA PHE A 310 -0.97 -10.43 -19.01
C PHE A 310 0.54 -10.67 -18.85
N ILE A 311 1.37 -9.90 -19.55
CA ILE A 311 2.84 -10.01 -19.47
C ILE A 311 3.30 -9.76 -18.03
N ASP A 312 2.71 -8.75 -17.39
CA ASP A 312 2.98 -8.42 -15.99
C ASP A 312 2.49 -9.54 -15.05
N LEU A 313 1.30 -10.10 -15.25
CA LEU A 313 0.77 -11.22 -14.46
C LEU A 313 1.58 -12.52 -14.65
N ALA A 314 2.03 -12.79 -15.87
CA ALA A 314 2.89 -13.93 -16.21
C ALA A 314 4.35 -13.73 -15.78
N GLN A 315 4.72 -12.51 -15.37
CA GLN A 315 6.07 -12.09 -14.97
C GLN A 315 7.11 -12.25 -16.08
N LEU A 316 6.75 -11.88 -17.30
CA LEU A 316 7.62 -11.96 -18.48
C LEU A 316 8.11 -10.58 -18.91
N ALA A 317 9.20 -10.53 -19.69
CA ALA A 317 9.82 -9.26 -20.08
C ALA A 317 9.23 -8.66 -21.36
N THR A 318 8.81 -9.50 -22.30
CA THR A 318 8.30 -9.08 -23.62
C THR A 318 7.24 -10.02 -24.16
N GLU A 319 6.33 -9.49 -25.00
CA GLU A 319 5.28 -10.27 -25.67
C GLU A 319 5.86 -11.41 -26.55
N THR A 320 7.05 -11.18 -27.11
CA THR A 320 7.76 -12.17 -27.95
C THR A 320 8.06 -13.48 -27.23
N GLN A 321 8.12 -13.49 -25.90
CA GLN A 321 8.33 -14.70 -25.09
C GLN A 321 7.05 -15.52 -24.93
N VAL A 322 5.90 -14.87 -25.06
CA VAL A 322 4.56 -15.46 -24.87
C VAL A 322 4.00 -16.01 -26.19
N ARG A 323 4.27 -15.32 -27.30
CA ARG A 323 3.69 -15.66 -28.60
C ARG A 323 4.05 -17.07 -29.04
N GLY A 324 3.04 -17.86 -29.42
CA GLY A 324 3.17 -19.24 -29.85
C GLY A 324 3.33 -20.26 -28.71
N GLN A 325 3.30 -19.84 -27.44
CA GLN A 325 3.28 -20.74 -26.29
C GLN A 325 1.84 -21.13 -25.93
N SER A 326 1.66 -22.30 -25.31
CA SER A 326 0.36 -22.71 -24.76
C SER A 326 0.00 -21.88 -23.52
N LEU A 327 -1.23 -21.35 -23.50
CA LEU A 327 -1.79 -20.65 -22.35
C LEU A 327 -1.87 -21.53 -21.08
N GLU A 328 -1.87 -22.85 -21.25
CA GLU A 328 -1.89 -23.85 -20.17
C GLU A 328 -0.68 -23.74 -19.24
N ARG A 329 0.43 -23.20 -19.74
CA ARG A 329 1.65 -22.98 -18.95
C ARG A 329 1.39 -22.05 -17.76
N TRP A 330 0.54 -21.04 -17.94
CA TRP A 330 0.26 -20.02 -16.92
C TRP A 330 -1.09 -20.22 -16.26
N LEU A 331 -2.02 -20.99 -16.84
CA LEU A 331 -3.36 -21.20 -16.30
C LEU A 331 -3.54 -22.56 -15.64
N GLY A 332 -4.00 -22.53 -14.39
CA GLY A 332 -4.53 -23.69 -13.69
C GLY A 332 -3.63 -24.28 -12.61
N ARG A 333 -4.23 -25.17 -11.80
CA ARG A 333 -3.50 -25.93 -10.76
C ARG A 333 -2.94 -27.25 -11.30
N THR A 334 -3.59 -27.79 -12.32
CA THR A 334 -3.29 -29.01 -13.07
C THR A 334 -3.81 -28.76 -14.48
N GLY A 335 -3.05 -29.03 -15.55
CA GLY A 335 -3.34 -28.65 -16.96
C GLY A 335 -4.72 -29.01 -17.56
N VAL A 336 -5.59 -29.63 -16.77
CA VAL A 336 -7.00 -29.90 -17.04
C VAL A 336 -7.84 -28.61 -17.17
N ASP A 337 -7.49 -27.52 -16.48
CA ASP A 337 -8.34 -26.32 -16.38
C ASP A 337 -8.56 -25.61 -17.74
N LEU A 338 -7.52 -25.51 -18.59
CA LEU A 338 -7.64 -24.87 -19.91
C LEU A 338 -8.49 -25.70 -20.87
N ASN A 339 -8.33 -27.03 -20.86
CA ASN A 339 -9.07 -27.92 -21.75
C ASN A 339 -10.58 -27.87 -21.48
N VAL A 340 -10.97 -27.76 -20.20
CA VAL A 340 -12.37 -27.57 -19.80
C VAL A 340 -12.90 -26.22 -20.29
N LEU A 341 -12.10 -25.16 -20.18
CA LEU A 341 -12.44 -23.82 -20.70
C LEU A 341 -12.65 -23.83 -22.22
N ILE A 342 -11.70 -24.39 -22.98
CA ILE A 342 -11.78 -24.48 -24.45
C ILE A 342 -12.98 -25.33 -24.88
N THR A 343 -13.24 -26.46 -24.20
CA THR A 343 -14.39 -27.32 -24.51
C THR A 343 -15.72 -26.58 -24.28
N ASN A 344 -15.84 -25.84 -23.17
CA ASN A 344 -17.03 -25.03 -22.91
C ASN A 344 -17.18 -23.88 -23.93
N LEU A 345 -16.09 -23.24 -24.33
CA LEU A 345 -16.10 -22.19 -25.36
C LEU A 345 -16.52 -22.73 -26.73
N ARG A 346 -16.03 -23.92 -27.13
CA ARG A 346 -16.45 -24.57 -28.38
C ARG A 346 -17.92 -24.98 -28.38
N GLN A 347 -18.47 -25.39 -27.23
CA GLN A 347 -19.87 -25.84 -27.12
C GLN A 347 -20.87 -24.70 -26.92
N ARG A 348 -20.51 -23.66 -26.17
CA ARG A 348 -21.44 -22.60 -25.71
C ARG A 348 -21.11 -21.21 -26.25
N GLY A 349 -19.99 -21.04 -26.95
CA GLY A 349 -19.55 -19.77 -27.55
C GLY A 349 -18.97 -18.75 -26.56
N ALA A 350 -19.34 -18.80 -25.29
CA ALA A 350 -18.82 -17.93 -24.25
C ALA A 350 -18.79 -18.61 -22.88
N VAL A 351 -17.83 -18.22 -22.05
CA VAL A 351 -17.69 -18.61 -20.65
C VAL A 351 -17.52 -17.34 -19.82
N ARG A 352 -18.17 -17.27 -18.66
CA ARG A 352 -18.09 -16.12 -17.74
C ARG A 352 -17.70 -16.63 -16.36
N LEU A 353 -16.95 -15.82 -15.62
CA LEU A 353 -16.68 -16.02 -14.20
C LEU A 353 -16.04 -17.38 -13.87
N PHE A 354 -15.09 -17.84 -14.69
CA PHE A 354 -14.35 -19.08 -14.45
C PHE A 354 -13.17 -18.81 -13.50
N ALA A 355 -13.34 -19.16 -12.23
CA ALA A 355 -12.30 -18.98 -11.21
C ALA A 355 -11.19 -20.03 -11.35
N THR A 356 -9.93 -19.58 -11.39
CA THR A 356 -8.76 -20.46 -11.41
C THR A 356 -7.54 -19.72 -10.81
N VAL A 357 -6.35 -20.30 -10.95
CA VAL A 357 -5.09 -19.70 -10.51
C VAL A 357 -4.19 -19.48 -11.71
N MET A 358 -3.57 -18.30 -11.77
CA MET A 358 -2.51 -17.99 -12.72
C MET A 358 -1.14 -18.14 -12.06
N ARG A 359 -0.19 -18.75 -12.76
CA ARG A 359 1.20 -18.96 -12.30
C ARG A 359 2.14 -18.06 -13.09
N GLY A 360 2.96 -17.28 -12.41
CA GLY A 360 4.05 -16.52 -13.00
C GLY A 360 5.29 -17.39 -13.24
N GLU A 361 6.16 -16.95 -14.15
CA GLU A 361 7.41 -17.65 -14.52
C GLU A 361 8.35 -17.86 -13.31
N TYR A 362 8.34 -16.96 -12.32
CA TYR A 362 9.15 -17.05 -11.11
C TYR A 362 8.45 -17.74 -9.93
N GLY A 363 7.36 -18.48 -10.19
CA GLY A 363 6.67 -19.32 -9.21
C GLY A 363 5.64 -18.61 -8.33
N ALA A 364 5.34 -17.33 -8.58
CA ALA A 364 4.22 -16.64 -7.93
C ALA A 364 2.89 -17.23 -8.43
N SER A 365 1.91 -17.41 -7.53
CA SER A 365 0.56 -17.84 -7.88
C SER A 365 -0.45 -16.77 -7.49
N THR A 366 -1.31 -16.39 -8.44
CA THR A 366 -2.33 -15.34 -8.27
C THR A 366 -3.71 -15.94 -8.54
N GLU A 367 -4.69 -15.68 -7.68
CA GLU A 367 -6.07 -16.11 -7.93
C GLU A 367 -6.71 -15.20 -8.99
N VAL A 368 -7.23 -15.81 -10.05
CA VAL A 368 -7.77 -15.08 -11.21
C VAL A 368 -9.16 -15.57 -11.59
N GLU A 369 -9.94 -14.68 -12.15
CA GLU A 369 -11.23 -14.96 -12.75
C GLU A 369 -11.15 -14.75 -14.26
N ILE A 370 -11.58 -15.76 -15.03
CA ILE A 370 -11.45 -15.80 -16.48
C ILE A 370 -12.84 -15.70 -17.11
N SER A 371 -12.99 -14.81 -18.08
CA SER A 371 -14.10 -14.86 -19.02
C SER A 371 -13.54 -15.07 -20.42
N GLY A 372 -14.23 -15.87 -21.23
CA GLY A 372 -13.78 -16.22 -22.56
C GLY A 372 -14.89 -16.11 -23.59
N VAL A 373 -14.52 -15.85 -24.83
CA VAL A 373 -15.41 -15.85 -25.99
C VAL A 373 -14.72 -16.57 -27.15
N ALA A 374 -15.47 -17.41 -27.85
CA ALA A 374 -15.01 -18.02 -29.09
C ALA A 374 -15.49 -17.18 -30.28
N VAL A 375 -14.56 -16.73 -31.11
CA VAL A 375 -14.86 -16.05 -32.37
C VAL A 375 -14.60 -17.05 -33.48
N THR A 376 -15.65 -17.78 -33.88
CA THR A 376 -15.60 -18.80 -34.94
C THR A 376 -15.95 -18.23 -36.32
N GLU A 377 -16.53 -17.03 -36.38
CA GLU A 377 -16.91 -16.33 -37.61
C GLU A 377 -15.89 -15.21 -37.91
N GLY A 378 -14.88 -15.54 -38.72
CA GLY A 378 -13.80 -14.62 -39.14
C GLY A 378 -12.79 -15.32 -40.06
N GLU A 379 -11.84 -14.57 -40.64
CA GLU A 379 -10.78 -15.14 -41.51
C GLU A 379 -9.89 -16.18 -40.79
N GLN A 380 -9.72 -16.04 -39.47
CA GLN A 380 -9.05 -17.02 -38.61
C GLN A 380 -9.86 -17.22 -37.31
N PRO A 381 -10.32 -18.44 -37.00
CA PRO A 381 -11.04 -18.71 -35.77
C PRO A 381 -10.10 -18.60 -34.56
N CYS A 382 -10.51 -17.85 -33.55
CA CYS A 382 -9.70 -17.58 -32.36
C CYS A 382 -10.53 -17.59 -31.08
N LEU A 383 -9.84 -17.74 -29.95
CA LEU A 383 -10.44 -17.65 -28.62
C LEU A 383 -9.89 -16.40 -27.93
N GLY A 384 -10.79 -15.58 -27.38
CA GLY A 384 -10.43 -14.41 -26.59
C GLY A 384 -10.67 -14.68 -25.11
N PHE A 385 -9.70 -14.34 -24.26
CA PHE A 385 -9.79 -14.47 -22.81
C PHE A 385 -9.54 -13.13 -22.14
N THR A 386 -10.37 -12.80 -21.15
CA THR A 386 -10.13 -11.74 -20.19
C THR A 386 -9.83 -12.37 -18.83
N ILE A 387 -8.69 -12.04 -18.25
CA ILE A 387 -8.18 -12.61 -17.01
C ILE A 387 -8.04 -11.48 -16.00
N ARG A 388 -8.74 -11.60 -14.88
CA ARG A 388 -8.80 -10.57 -13.84
C ARG A 388 -8.22 -11.09 -12.54
N ASP A 389 -7.28 -10.36 -11.94
CA ASP A 389 -6.76 -10.65 -10.60
C ASP A 389 -7.83 -10.34 -9.55
N VAL A 390 -8.26 -11.36 -8.82
CA VAL A 390 -9.29 -11.27 -7.77
C VAL A 390 -8.70 -11.26 -6.35
N SER A 391 -7.36 -11.32 -6.21
CA SER A 391 -6.67 -11.41 -4.91
C SER A 391 -7.07 -10.28 -3.95
N ARG A 392 -7.31 -9.07 -4.46
CA ARG A 392 -7.72 -7.91 -3.65
C ARG A 392 -9.17 -8.00 -3.17
N ARG A 393 -10.05 -8.66 -3.93
CA ARG A 393 -11.46 -8.87 -3.57
C ARG A 393 -11.61 -9.98 -2.54
N LEU A 394 -10.91 -11.10 -2.71
CA LEU A 394 -10.86 -12.17 -1.71
C LEU A 394 -10.27 -11.66 -0.38
N ALA A 395 -9.22 -10.85 -0.41
CA ALA A 395 -8.69 -10.22 0.80
C ALA A 395 -9.67 -9.23 1.47
N ALA A 396 -10.64 -8.67 0.72
CA ALA A 396 -11.69 -7.82 1.28
C ALA A 396 -12.85 -8.64 1.85
N GLU A 397 -13.27 -9.72 1.18
CA GLU A 397 -14.28 -10.66 1.68
C GLU A 397 -13.82 -11.41 2.94
N VAL A 398 -12.53 -11.77 3.03
CA VAL A 398 -11.92 -12.35 4.25
C VAL A 398 -11.88 -11.34 5.41
N ARG A 399 -11.84 -10.03 5.10
CA ARG A 399 -11.86 -8.96 6.13
C ARG A 399 -13.28 -8.59 6.56
N THR A 400 -14.29 -8.73 5.69
CA THR A 400 -15.70 -8.50 6.05
C THR A 400 -16.38 -9.71 6.70
N THR A 401 -15.86 -10.92 6.53
CA THR A 401 -16.30 -12.14 7.23
C THR A 401 -15.60 -12.38 8.57
N GLY A 402 -14.86 -11.39 9.08
CA GLY A 402 -14.21 -11.41 10.39
C GLY A 402 -15.16 -11.34 11.60
N THR A 403 -16.46 -11.17 11.40
CA THR A 403 -17.47 -11.19 12.46
C THR A 403 -18.77 -11.82 11.95
N GLY A 404 -18.91 -13.13 12.13
CA GLY A 404 -20.13 -13.89 11.83
C GLY A 404 -19.87 -15.06 10.88
N ARG A 405 -19.66 -16.25 11.46
CA ARG A 405 -19.71 -17.53 10.74
C ARG A 405 -21.10 -17.71 10.12
N GLU A 406 -21.28 -17.29 8.87
CA GLU A 406 -22.45 -17.70 8.10
C GLU A 406 -22.32 -19.18 7.74
N MET A 407 -23.16 -19.99 8.39
CA MET A 407 -23.29 -21.43 8.17
C MET A 407 -23.84 -21.69 6.75
N PRO A 408 -23.17 -22.48 5.88
CA PRO A 408 -23.78 -22.91 4.64
C PRO A 408 -24.85 -23.97 4.94
N ARG A 409 -26.13 -23.59 4.89
CA ARG A 409 -27.27 -24.46 5.24
C ARG A 409 -27.83 -25.29 4.07
N SER A 410 -27.22 -25.24 2.87
CA SER A 410 -27.81 -25.89 1.68
C SER A 410 -26.80 -26.65 0.81
N VAL A 411 -27.23 -27.81 0.32
CA VAL A 411 -26.52 -28.67 -0.66
C VAL A 411 -26.11 -27.89 -1.92
N GLY A 412 -26.85 -26.83 -2.27
CA GLY A 412 -26.50 -25.93 -3.38
C GLY A 412 -25.21 -25.12 -3.16
N GLN A 413 -24.97 -24.62 -1.94
CA GLN A 413 -23.73 -23.91 -1.60
C GLN A 413 -22.52 -24.85 -1.55
N MET A 414 -22.74 -26.12 -1.21
CA MET A 414 -21.68 -27.15 -1.25
C MET A 414 -21.21 -27.43 -2.68
N THR A 415 -22.14 -27.35 -3.65
CA THR A 415 -21.83 -27.56 -5.07
C THR A 415 -21.00 -26.40 -5.64
N GLU A 416 -21.17 -25.18 -5.13
CA GLU A 416 -20.32 -24.03 -5.48
C GLU A 416 -18.90 -24.10 -4.89
N LEU A 417 -18.69 -24.86 -3.81
CA LEU A 417 -17.36 -25.07 -3.23
C LEU A 417 -16.51 -26.06 -4.04
N VAL A 418 -17.15 -26.87 -4.90
CA VAL A 418 -16.47 -27.81 -5.81
C VAL A 418 -15.67 -27.01 -6.84
N GLY A 419 -14.34 -27.00 -6.69
CA GLY A 419 -13.40 -26.22 -7.49
C GLY A 419 -12.82 -24.99 -6.80
N ARG A 420 -13.43 -24.51 -5.70
CA ARG A 420 -12.95 -23.38 -4.87
C ARG A 420 -12.01 -23.82 -3.75
N VAL A 421 -12.25 -25.00 -3.15
CA VAL A 421 -11.51 -25.53 -1.99
C VAL A 421 -11.05 -26.98 -2.29
N PRO A 422 -9.88 -27.44 -1.82
CA PRO A 422 -9.47 -28.83 -1.99
C PRO A 422 -10.52 -29.81 -1.44
N LEU A 423 -10.82 -30.88 -2.17
CA LEU A 423 -11.85 -31.86 -1.78
C LEU A 423 -11.65 -32.40 -0.36
N LYS A 424 -10.39 -32.60 0.06
CA LYS A 424 -10.05 -33.02 1.42
C LYS A 424 -10.56 -32.08 2.52
N ASP A 425 -10.57 -30.77 2.25
CA ASP A 425 -10.96 -29.75 3.22
C ASP A 425 -12.49 -29.61 3.23
N ILE A 426 -13.14 -29.68 2.05
CA ILE A 426 -14.61 -29.77 1.95
C ILE A 426 -15.13 -31.00 2.70
N VAL A 427 -14.51 -32.17 2.51
CA VAL A 427 -14.89 -33.42 3.19
C VAL A 427 -14.62 -33.32 4.69
N ARG A 428 -13.51 -32.74 5.12
CA ARG A 428 -13.23 -32.54 6.55
C ARG A 428 -14.25 -31.61 7.19
N ASP A 429 -14.55 -30.48 6.56
CA ASP A 429 -15.46 -29.48 7.09
C ASP A 429 -16.92 -29.99 7.12
N THR A 430 -17.32 -30.79 6.13
CA THR A 430 -18.61 -31.50 6.16
C THR A 430 -18.67 -32.60 7.22
N THR A 431 -17.57 -33.33 7.44
CA THR A 431 -17.51 -34.33 8.50
C THR A 431 -17.62 -33.67 9.87
N ASP A 432 -16.87 -32.59 10.11
CA ASP A 432 -16.92 -31.82 11.35
C ASP A 432 -18.34 -31.22 11.58
N LEU A 433 -19.02 -30.76 10.53
CA LEU A 433 -20.39 -30.25 10.61
C LEU A 433 -21.42 -31.35 10.94
N ILE A 434 -21.32 -32.51 10.30
CA ILE A 434 -22.21 -33.64 10.57
C ILE A 434 -21.97 -34.14 12.00
N GLU A 435 -20.72 -34.24 12.44
CA GLU A 435 -20.38 -34.60 13.81
C GLU A 435 -20.98 -33.63 14.83
N GLN A 436 -20.87 -32.32 14.58
CA GLN A 436 -21.47 -31.30 15.44
C GLN A 436 -23.00 -31.46 15.53
N LEU A 437 -23.70 -31.57 14.40
CA LEU A 437 -25.16 -31.70 14.38
C LEU A 437 -25.64 -32.99 15.07
N CYS A 438 -24.94 -34.10 14.87
CA CYS A 438 -25.26 -35.36 15.54
C CYS A 438 -25.07 -35.26 17.06
N ILE A 439 -24.02 -34.56 17.52
CA ILE A 439 -23.76 -34.33 18.95
C ILE A 439 -24.84 -33.44 19.56
N GLU A 440 -25.21 -32.34 18.90
CA GLU A 440 -26.27 -31.44 19.36
C GLU A 440 -27.62 -32.17 19.44
N ALA A 441 -28.01 -32.91 18.40
CA ALA A 441 -29.24 -33.68 18.39
C ALA A 441 -29.28 -34.77 19.48
N ALA A 442 -28.15 -35.46 19.72
CA ALA A 442 -28.05 -36.46 20.78
C ALA A 442 -28.16 -35.83 22.18
N LEU A 443 -27.57 -34.65 22.40
CA LEU A 443 -27.71 -33.92 23.66
C LEU A 443 -29.14 -33.41 23.88
N GLU A 444 -29.80 -32.90 22.85
CA GLU A 444 -31.21 -32.48 22.94
C GLU A 444 -32.13 -33.65 23.30
N LEU A 445 -32.01 -34.79 22.59
CA LEU A 445 -32.82 -35.97 22.84
C LEU A 445 -32.58 -36.57 24.24
N THR A 446 -31.37 -36.42 24.78
CA THR A 446 -30.98 -36.93 26.09
C THR A 446 -31.07 -35.89 27.21
N HIS A 447 -31.62 -34.71 26.92
CA HIS A 447 -31.79 -33.60 27.88
C HIS A 447 -30.46 -33.21 28.57
N ASP A 448 -29.41 -33.06 27.76
CA ASP A 448 -28.03 -32.74 28.17
C ASP A 448 -27.35 -33.81 29.04
N ASN A 449 -27.90 -35.03 29.09
CA ASN A 449 -27.24 -36.17 29.73
C ASN A 449 -26.11 -36.72 28.84
N ARG A 450 -24.90 -36.22 29.08
CA ARG A 450 -23.66 -36.58 28.35
C ARG A 450 -23.36 -38.08 28.34
N ALA A 451 -23.74 -38.82 29.39
CA ALA A 451 -23.51 -40.26 29.44
C ALA A 451 -24.41 -41.02 28.46
N SER A 452 -25.69 -40.64 28.40
CA SER A 452 -26.66 -41.22 27.46
C SER A 452 -26.42 -40.75 26.02
N ALA A 453 -25.97 -39.51 25.82
CA ALA A 453 -25.60 -38.98 24.50
C ALA A 453 -24.40 -39.74 23.90
N ALA A 454 -23.39 -40.04 24.73
CA ALA A 454 -22.23 -40.83 24.29
C ALA A 454 -22.64 -42.25 23.85
N GLU A 455 -23.54 -42.89 24.60
CA GLU A 455 -24.06 -44.22 24.28
C GLU A 455 -24.89 -44.20 22.98
N MET A 456 -25.74 -43.18 22.80
CA MET A 456 -26.56 -43.00 21.59
C MET A 456 -25.72 -42.77 20.32
N LEU A 457 -24.58 -42.08 20.45
CA LEU A 457 -23.64 -41.84 19.35
C LEU A 457 -22.64 -42.98 19.12
N GLY A 458 -22.65 -44.01 19.97
CA GLY A 458 -21.67 -45.10 19.91
C GLY A 458 -20.23 -44.67 20.22
N LEU A 459 -20.05 -43.59 20.98
CA LEU A 459 -18.76 -43.01 21.34
C LEU A 459 -18.42 -43.33 22.81
N SER A 460 -17.13 -43.41 23.12
CA SER A 460 -16.70 -43.41 24.53
C SER A 460 -16.96 -42.04 25.15
N ARG A 461 -17.26 -41.99 26.45
CA ARG A 461 -17.50 -40.73 27.17
C ARG A 461 -16.33 -39.75 26.99
N GLN A 462 -15.09 -40.26 27.05
CA GLN A 462 -13.87 -39.47 26.84
C GLN A 462 -13.80 -38.87 25.43
N SER A 463 -14.18 -39.63 24.40
CA SER A 463 -14.21 -39.13 23.01
C SER A 463 -15.26 -38.03 22.83
N LEU A 464 -16.42 -38.17 23.47
CA LEU A 464 -17.45 -37.14 23.46
C LEU A 464 -16.96 -35.83 24.10
N TYR A 465 -16.29 -35.88 25.26
CA TYR A 465 -15.74 -34.68 25.91
C TYR A 465 -14.71 -33.95 25.03
N VAL A 466 -13.84 -34.68 24.34
CA VAL A 466 -12.87 -34.08 23.41
C VAL A 466 -13.57 -33.38 22.24
N LYS A 467 -14.62 -34.00 21.69
CA LYS A 467 -15.40 -33.41 20.59
C LYS A 467 -16.23 -32.21 21.04
N LEU A 468 -16.86 -32.25 22.22
CA LEU A 468 -17.58 -31.09 22.80
C LEU A 468 -16.64 -29.89 22.99
N ARG A 469 -15.42 -30.13 23.47
CA ARG A 469 -14.40 -29.08 23.61
C ARG A 469 -13.90 -28.56 22.26
N ARG A 470 -13.76 -29.43 21.26
CA ARG A 470 -13.33 -29.06 19.90
C ARG A 470 -14.37 -28.18 19.20
N PHE A 471 -15.66 -28.47 19.38
CA PHE A 471 -16.77 -27.75 18.74
C PHE A 471 -17.34 -26.61 19.62
N ASN A 472 -16.82 -26.45 20.84
CA ASN A 472 -17.23 -25.42 21.80
C ASN A 472 -18.74 -25.49 22.15
N ILE A 473 -19.24 -26.72 22.32
CA ILE A 473 -20.65 -27.02 22.61
C ILE A 473 -20.77 -27.39 24.09
N GLY A 474 -21.58 -26.62 24.82
CA GLY A 474 -21.83 -26.76 26.25
C GLY A 474 -20.91 -25.88 27.11
N ASP A 475 -21.51 -25.08 28.01
CA ASP A 475 -20.78 -24.29 29.00
C ASP A 475 -19.93 -25.22 29.87
N LEU A 476 -18.62 -25.10 29.75
CA LEU A 476 -17.65 -25.77 30.62
C LEU A 476 -17.52 -24.96 31.90
N THR A 477 -18.49 -25.07 32.80
CA THR A 477 -18.24 -24.77 34.21
C THR A 477 -17.38 -25.91 34.77
N PRO A 478 -16.14 -25.65 35.24
CA PRO A 478 -15.37 -26.65 35.93
C PRO A 478 -16.06 -26.92 37.27
N VAL A 479 -16.56 -28.14 37.46
CA VAL A 479 -16.99 -28.61 38.78
C VAL A 479 -15.73 -28.78 39.64
N PRO A 480 -15.60 -28.08 40.77
CA PRO A 480 -14.50 -28.32 41.69
C PRO A 480 -14.84 -29.54 42.56
N GLY A 481 -13.99 -30.55 42.49
CA GLY A 481 -13.95 -31.66 43.45
C GLY A 481 -14.39 -32.99 42.87
N GLU A 482 -13.41 -33.83 42.57
CA GLU A 482 -13.41 -35.24 42.99
C GLU A 482 -11.94 -35.62 43.19
N GLU A 483 -11.66 -36.18 44.38
CA GLU A 483 -10.35 -36.67 44.85
C GLU A 483 -9.79 -37.82 44.01
#